data_AF-A0A0K1EL92-F1
#
_entry.id   AF-A0A0K1EL92-F1
#
_cell.length_a   1.000
_cell.length_b   1.000
_cell.length_c   1.000
_cell.angle_alpha   90.00
_cell.angle_beta   90.00
_cell.angle_gamma   90.00
#
_symmetry.space_group_name_H-M   'P 1'
#
loop_
_entity.id
_entity.type
_entity.pdbx_description
1 polymer ?
#
loop_
_entity_poly.entity_id
_entity_poly.type
_entity_poly.pdbx_seq_one_letter_code
_entity_poly.pdbx_strand_id
1 'polypeptide(L)'
;MTGSQPPDLTPLTLLEVRATTDLDTALEPRRNPLAADGSTRVLPTASFILKFDRFLSPSTATRQSVCIHSALTASIRTSSECQQLPAATRLLLEPTYNPVEREVIYRQRPDQPPLAPGQKYRLIAFRPSDEDASGFRAFDDAPLQATRQFDFSVLPESPPGATQERLPQSDFYCRRDPACLAQCTDDACRQQCTLWGSGVEPYLRRCSSGAGCHASPDTAGSGLSLLNSDLIQRTAIGKTAHQTQTGEHADEPEFSPRRFGRAMPIIDPQNPGNSYLLYKLLIGPNAIDHTLDPDDAMQLEGELARLHTSVVVGLPMPPQRTPSFWLHDPNLPDVDPASIVPRVDGGDIDIITAWIILGAPIRDCAEPPYE
;
A
#
# COMPACT_ATOMS: atom_id res chain seq x y z
N MET A 1 12.58 -36.22 -10.71
CA MET A 1 12.50 -35.31 -9.54
C MET A 1 11.15 -35.55 -8.90
N THR A 2 11.11 -36.20 -7.76
CA THR A 2 9.87 -36.41 -6.98
C THR A 2 9.46 -35.07 -6.42
N GLY A 3 8.43 -34.45 -6.99
CA GLY A 3 7.88 -33.19 -6.50
C GLY A 3 7.36 -33.41 -5.08
N SER A 4 8.12 -32.96 -4.08
CA SER A 4 7.62 -32.81 -2.73
C SER A 4 6.38 -31.93 -2.81
N GLN A 5 5.23 -32.47 -2.43
CA GLN A 5 4.01 -31.71 -2.30
C GLN A 5 4.33 -30.46 -1.45
N PRO A 6 4.07 -29.24 -1.95
CA PRO A 6 4.37 -28.05 -1.19
C PRO A 6 3.69 -28.16 0.18
N PRO A 7 4.34 -27.71 1.26
CA PRO A 7 3.73 -27.69 2.58
C PRO A 7 2.35 -27.05 2.48
N ASP A 8 1.38 -27.57 3.24
CA ASP A 8 0.00 -27.07 3.25
C ASP A 8 0.03 -25.59 3.70
N LEU A 9 0.00 -24.69 2.72
CA LEU A 9 0.04 -23.25 2.96
C LEU A 9 -1.34 -22.84 3.45
N THR A 10 -1.41 -22.22 4.63
CA THR A 10 -2.63 -21.56 5.09
C THR A 10 -3.16 -20.66 3.97
N PRO A 11 -4.42 -20.77 3.54
CA PRO A 11 -4.95 -19.90 2.49
C PRO A 11 -4.96 -18.42 2.90
N LEU A 12 -4.95 -17.51 1.91
CA LEU A 12 -5.18 -16.09 2.13
C LEU A 12 -6.68 -15.83 2.39
N THR A 13 -7.03 -14.98 3.35
CA THR A 13 -8.42 -14.62 3.66
C THR A 13 -8.68 -13.15 3.34
N LEU A 14 -9.77 -12.89 2.61
CA LEU A 14 -10.35 -11.56 2.49
C LEU A 14 -11.20 -11.29 3.74
N LEU A 15 -10.70 -10.42 4.61
CA LEU A 15 -11.34 -10.08 5.89
C LEU A 15 -12.53 -9.15 5.69
N GLU A 16 -12.36 -8.14 4.83
CA GLU A 16 -13.34 -7.08 4.67
C GLU A 16 -13.26 -6.49 3.26
N VAL A 17 -14.42 -6.07 2.73
CA VAL A 17 -14.50 -5.18 1.58
C VAL A 17 -15.24 -3.92 1.99
N ARG A 18 -14.62 -2.76 1.82
CA ARG A 18 -15.23 -1.45 2.07
C ARG A 18 -15.40 -0.69 0.76
N ALA A 19 -16.36 0.21 0.73
CA ALA A 19 -16.54 1.15 -0.38
C ALA A 19 -16.87 2.55 0.13
N THR A 20 -16.60 3.57 -0.67
CA THR A 20 -17.04 4.94 -0.36
C THR A 20 -18.55 5.04 -0.47
N THR A 21 -19.22 5.32 0.65
CA THR A 21 -20.68 5.39 0.73
C THR A 21 -21.22 6.79 0.84
N ASP A 22 -20.42 7.70 1.38
CA ASP A 22 -20.77 9.08 1.67
C ASP A 22 -19.51 9.94 1.85
N LEU A 23 -19.71 11.22 2.13
CA LEU A 23 -18.65 12.16 2.50
C LEU A 23 -18.88 12.61 3.94
N ASP A 24 -17.83 12.92 4.67
CA ASP A 24 -17.94 13.59 5.97
C ASP A 24 -18.15 15.11 5.83
N THR A 25 -18.11 15.82 6.96
CA THR A 25 -18.28 17.29 6.99
C THR A 25 -17.13 18.05 6.34
N ALA A 26 -15.96 17.41 6.17
CA ALA A 26 -14.81 17.96 5.46
C ALA A 26 -14.80 17.58 3.97
N LEU A 27 -15.87 16.93 3.48
CA LEU A 27 -15.97 16.35 2.13
C LEU A 27 -14.99 15.18 1.89
N GLU A 28 -14.46 14.58 2.95
CA GLU A 28 -13.59 13.42 2.83
C GLU A 28 -14.40 12.12 2.66
N PRO A 29 -13.93 11.16 1.85
CA PRO A 29 -14.60 9.89 1.63
C PRO A 29 -14.81 9.10 2.93
N ARG A 30 -16.07 8.82 3.28
CA ARG A 30 -16.41 7.85 4.33
C ARG A 30 -16.59 6.47 3.72
N ARG A 31 -15.89 5.50 4.30
CA ARG A 31 -15.78 4.12 3.81
C ARG A 31 -16.48 3.19 4.78
N ASN A 32 -17.45 2.44 4.28
CA ASN A 32 -18.20 1.48 5.07
C ASN A 32 -18.11 0.07 4.46
N PRO A 33 -18.24 -0.99 5.27
CA PRO A 33 -18.24 -2.36 4.77
C PRO A 33 -19.36 -2.61 3.75
N LEU A 34 -19.07 -3.39 2.71
CA LEU A 34 -20.08 -3.94 1.82
C LEU A 34 -20.80 -5.09 2.52
N ALA A 35 -22.10 -4.93 2.72
CA ALA A 35 -22.95 -5.95 3.31
C ALA A 35 -23.07 -7.15 2.36
N ALA A 36 -23.02 -8.36 2.91
CA ALA A 36 -23.10 -9.59 2.14
C ALA A 36 -24.46 -9.79 1.43
N ASP A 37 -25.51 -9.10 1.89
CA ASP A 37 -26.86 -9.13 1.29
C ASP A 37 -27.03 -8.13 0.13
N GLY A 38 -26.00 -7.35 -0.17
CA GLY A 38 -26.00 -6.31 -1.21
C GLY A 38 -26.85 -5.08 -0.91
N SER A 39 -27.22 -4.86 0.35
CA SER A 39 -27.97 -3.68 0.79
C SER A 39 -27.16 -2.39 0.80
N THR A 40 -25.81 -2.48 0.78
CA THR A 40 -24.94 -1.31 0.80
C THR A 40 -25.14 -0.44 -0.44
N ARG A 41 -25.25 0.88 -0.20
CA ARG A 41 -25.28 1.89 -1.25
C ARG A 41 -23.97 2.66 -1.28
N VAL A 42 -23.42 2.86 -2.47
CA VAL A 42 -22.13 3.52 -2.68
C VAL A 42 -22.27 4.80 -3.49
N LEU A 43 -21.30 5.70 -3.38
CA LEU A 43 -21.22 6.89 -4.24
C LEU A 43 -20.96 6.49 -5.70
N PRO A 44 -21.44 7.25 -6.69
CA PRO A 44 -21.03 7.08 -8.09
C PRO A 44 -19.51 7.12 -8.30
N THR A 45 -18.79 7.85 -7.45
CA THR A 45 -17.34 8.02 -7.46
C THR A 45 -16.59 7.06 -6.53
N ALA A 46 -17.26 6.01 -6.03
CA ALA A 46 -16.69 5.13 -5.02
C ALA A 46 -15.38 4.46 -5.43
N SER A 47 -14.46 4.38 -4.47
CA SER A 47 -13.34 3.44 -4.46
C SER A 47 -13.72 2.20 -3.64
N PHE A 48 -12.94 1.13 -3.80
CA PHE A 48 -13.15 -0.14 -3.11
C PHE A 48 -11.87 -0.57 -2.42
N ILE A 49 -11.97 -1.01 -1.16
CA ILE A 49 -10.82 -1.42 -0.37
C ILE A 49 -11.01 -2.86 0.07
N LEU A 50 -10.04 -3.70 -0.25
CA LEU A 50 -10.02 -5.10 0.12
C LEU A 50 -8.94 -5.29 1.19
N LYS A 51 -9.33 -5.70 2.40
CA LYS A 51 -8.42 -5.96 3.52
C LYS A 51 -8.17 -7.45 3.69
N PHE A 52 -6.91 -7.82 3.91
CA PHE A 52 -6.49 -9.21 4.00
C PHE A 52 -5.83 -9.51 5.34
N ASP A 53 -5.87 -10.79 5.74
CA ASP A 53 -5.23 -11.29 6.95
C ASP A 53 -3.72 -11.43 6.83
N ARG A 54 -3.16 -11.32 5.62
CA ARG A 54 -1.76 -11.64 5.30
C ARG A 54 -1.18 -10.64 4.32
N PHE A 55 0.16 -10.54 4.26
CA PHE A 55 0.79 -9.71 3.22
C PHE A 55 0.56 -10.35 1.85
N LEU A 56 0.23 -9.53 0.87
CA LEU A 56 -0.03 -9.97 -0.49
C LEU A 56 1.26 -10.05 -1.29
N SER A 57 1.27 -10.93 -2.29
CA SER A 57 2.21 -10.82 -3.38
C SER A 57 1.84 -9.60 -4.23
N PRO A 58 2.70 -8.57 -4.38
CA PRO A 58 2.35 -7.33 -5.06
C PRO A 58 1.97 -7.54 -6.53
N SER A 59 2.57 -8.54 -7.18
CA SER A 59 2.25 -8.91 -8.57
C SER A 59 0.83 -9.45 -8.74
N THR A 60 0.14 -9.75 -7.64
CA THR A 60 -1.24 -10.23 -7.63
C THR A 60 -2.25 -9.16 -7.20
N ALA A 61 -1.80 -7.99 -6.76
CA ALA A 61 -2.67 -6.86 -6.46
C ALA A 61 -2.92 -6.02 -7.74
N THR A 62 -3.50 -6.65 -8.76
CA THR A 62 -3.65 -6.08 -10.10
C THR A 62 -5.12 -5.81 -10.46
N ARG A 63 -5.35 -5.20 -11.63
CA ARG A 63 -6.71 -4.99 -12.16
C ARG A 63 -7.43 -6.30 -12.45
N GLN A 64 -6.67 -7.34 -12.80
CA GLN A 64 -7.18 -8.65 -13.17
C GLN A 64 -7.64 -9.47 -11.95
N SER A 65 -7.21 -9.09 -10.75
CA SER A 65 -7.58 -9.80 -9.50
C SER A 65 -8.98 -9.46 -8.99
N VAL A 66 -9.62 -8.45 -9.58
CA VAL A 66 -11.02 -8.11 -9.30
C VAL A 66 -11.82 -7.91 -10.59
N CYS A 67 -13.14 -7.99 -10.46
CA CYS A 67 -14.08 -7.59 -11.51
C CYS A 67 -15.22 -6.79 -10.89
N ILE A 68 -15.54 -5.62 -11.44
CA ILE A 68 -16.77 -4.90 -11.11
C ILE A 68 -17.63 -4.80 -12.36
N HIS A 69 -18.86 -5.30 -12.30
CA HIS A 69 -19.77 -5.29 -13.44
C HIS A 69 -21.26 -5.13 -13.07
N SER A 70 -22.08 -4.66 -14.02
CA SER A 70 -23.53 -4.49 -13.85
C SER A 70 -24.36 -5.66 -14.42
N ALA A 71 -23.73 -6.60 -15.12
CA ALA A 71 -24.38 -7.79 -15.68
C ALA A 71 -24.68 -8.87 -14.61
N LEU A 72 -25.61 -8.61 -13.69
CA LEU A 72 -25.85 -9.44 -12.50
C LEU A 72 -26.29 -10.90 -12.77
N THR A 73 -26.79 -11.18 -13.98
CA THR A 73 -27.18 -12.53 -14.40
C THR A 73 -26.00 -13.35 -14.93
N ALA A 74 -24.84 -12.73 -15.19
CA ALA A 74 -23.65 -13.44 -15.63
C ALA A 74 -23.01 -14.22 -14.46
N SER A 75 -22.66 -15.48 -14.70
CA SER A 75 -21.87 -16.28 -13.76
C SER A 75 -20.39 -16.08 -14.09
N ILE A 76 -19.72 -15.21 -13.33
CA ILE A 76 -18.30 -14.90 -13.50
C ILE A 76 -17.52 -15.55 -12.35
N ARG A 77 -16.59 -16.42 -12.71
CA ARG A 77 -15.71 -17.20 -11.83
C ARG A 77 -14.24 -16.88 -12.04
N THR A 78 -13.86 -16.45 -13.24
CA THR A 78 -12.48 -16.13 -13.62
C THR A 78 -12.34 -14.69 -14.13
N SER A 79 -11.09 -14.20 -14.18
CA SER A 79 -10.79 -12.88 -14.74
C SER A 79 -11.02 -12.88 -16.26
N SER A 80 -10.71 -13.99 -16.93
CA SER A 80 -10.99 -14.15 -18.36
C SER A 80 -12.47 -14.00 -18.70
N GLU A 81 -13.37 -14.63 -17.94
CA GLU A 81 -14.82 -14.49 -18.12
C GLU A 81 -15.27 -13.04 -17.89
N CYS A 82 -14.70 -12.35 -16.90
CA CYS A 82 -14.95 -10.92 -16.72
C CYS A 82 -14.53 -10.14 -17.97
N GLN A 83 -13.34 -10.40 -18.54
CA GLN A 83 -12.85 -9.68 -19.72
C GLN A 83 -13.73 -9.86 -20.97
N GLN A 84 -14.50 -10.94 -21.05
CA GLN A 84 -15.45 -11.21 -22.13
C GLN A 84 -16.76 -10.40 -22.02
N LEU A 85 -17.07 -9.84 -20.85
CA LEU A 85 -18.25 -8.97 -20.70
C LEU A 85 -18.12 -7.71 -21.55
N PRO A 86 -19.24 -7.17 -22.09
CA PRO A 86 -19.23 -5.90 -22.81
C PRO A 86 -18.60 -4.79 -21.97
N ALA A 87 -17.72 -4.00 -22.58
CA ALA A 87 -16.99 -2.94 -21.88
C ALA A 87 -17.91 -1.96 -21.14
N ALA A 88 -19.09 -1.65 -21.71
CA ALA A 88 -20.08 -0.75 -21.10
C ALA A 88 -20.69 -1.30 -19.79
N THR A 89 -20.54 -2.59 -19.51
CA THR A 89 -21.04 -3.24 -18.29
C THR A 89 -19.98 -3.45 -17.24
N ARG A 90 -18.72 -3.07 -17.52
CA ARG A 90 -17.57 -3.26 -16.64
C ARG A 90 -16.96 -1.94 -16.24
N LEU A 91 -16.42 -1.91 -15.03
CA LEU A 91 -15.63 -0.79 -14.54
C LEU A 91 -14.14 -1.18 -14.54
N LEU A 92 -13.27 -0.32 -15.06
CA LEU A 92 -11.83 -0.48 -14.91
C LEU A 92 -11.36 0.36 -13.72
N LEU A 93 -10.54 -0.27 -12.87
CA LEU A 93 -10.04 0.33 -11.64
C LEU A 93 -8.51 0.35 -11.65
N GLU A 94 -7.93 1.29 -10.93
CA GLU A 94 -6.49 1.35 -10.63
C GLU A 94 -6.23 0.84 -9.22
N PRO A 95 -5.51 -0.29 -9.06
CA PRO A 95 -5.13 -0.81 -7.76
C PRO A 95 -3.95 -0.02 -7.18
N THR A 96 -3.91 0.05 -5.85
CA THR A 96 -2.73 0.42 -5.08
C THR A 96 -2.67 -0.49 -3.86
N TYR A 97 -1.59 -1.26 -3.71
CA TYR A 97 -1.41 -2.13 -2.56
C TYR A 97 -0.68 -1.39 -1.43
N ASN A 98 -1.34 -1.20 -0.29
CA ASN A 98 -0.73 -0.73 0.95
C ASN A 98 -0.30 -1.95 1.80
N PRO A 99 1.01 -2.25 1.91
CA PRO A 99 1.48 -3.38 2.71
C PRO A 99 1.31 -3.17 4.22
N VAL A 100 1.23 -1.91 4.69
CA VAL A 100 1.08 -1.59 6.13
C VAL A 100 -0.26 -2.13 6.64
N GLU A 101 -1.34 -1.75 5.98
CA GLU A 101 -2.70 -2.15 6.34
C GLU A 101 -3.09 -3.51 5.75
N ARG A 102 -2.25 -4.09 4.89
CA ARG A 102 -2.56 -5.28 4.07
C ARG A 102 -3.83 -5.06 3.26
N GLU A 103 -3.91 -3.90 2.61
CA GLU A 103 -5.08 -3.43 1.88
C GLU A 103 -4.78 -3.13 0.42
N VAL A 104 -5.69 -3.50 -0.48
CA VAL A 104 -5.65 -3.04 -1.88
C VAL A 104 -6.79 -2.06 -2.11
N ILE A 105 -6.44 -0.84 -2.50
CA ILE A 105 -7.39 0.21 -2.85
C ILE A 105 -7.56 0.23 -4.37
N TYR A 106 -8.78 -0.02 -4.83
CA TYR A 106 -9.17 0.07 -6.23
C TYR A 106 -9.91 1.38 -6.47
N ARG A 107 -9.28 2.29 -7.20
CA ARG A 107 -9.83 3.61 -7.55
C ARG A 107 -10.41 3.61 -8.95
N GLN A 108 -11.45 4.40 -9.17
CA GLN A 108 -11.92 4.65 -10.53
C GLN A 108 -10.88 5.43 -11.32
N ARG A 109 -10.80 5.13 -12.61
CA ARG A 109 -9.95 5.87 -13.53
C ARG A 109 -10.54 7.26 -13.82
N PRO A 110 -9.73 8.33 -13.82
CA PRO A 110 -10.18 9.69 -14.18
C PRO A 110 -10.78 9.82 -15.58
N ASP A 111 -10.34 8.97 -16.51
CA ASP A 111 -10.82 8.96 -17.90
C ASP A 111 -12.05 8.06 -18.12
N GLN A 112 -12.62 7.49 -17.06
CA GLN A 112 -13.84 6.68 -17.13
C GLN A 112 -15.04 7.39 -16.51
N PRO A 113 -16.25 7.18 -17.06
CA PRO A 113 -17.47 7.66 -16.42
C PRO A 113 -17.61 7.01 -15.04
N PRO A 114 -18.19 7.74 -14.07
CA PRO A 114 -18.50 7.17 -12.76
C PRO A 114 -19.50 6.02 -12.88
N LEU A 115 -19.67 5.28 -11.79
CA LEU A 115 -20.70 4.27 -11.67
C LEU A 115 -22.08 4.89 -11.97
N ALA A 116 -22.85 4.24 -12.86
CA ALA A 116 -24.18 4.74 -13.25
C ALA A 116 -25.11 4.88 -12.02
N PRO A 117 -25.71 6.06 -11.78
CA PRO A 117 -26.57 6.27 -10.62
C PRO A 117 -27.77 5.32 -10.58
N GLY A 118 -28.13 4.84 -9.39
CA GLY A 118 -29.25 3.91 -9.18
C GLY A 118 -29.04 2.48 -9.72
N GLN A 119 -27.92 2.21 -10.40
CA GLN A 119 -27.61 0.91 -10.96
C GLN A 119 -27.03 -0.03 -9.90
N LYS A 120 -27.29 -1.33 -10.03
CA LYS A 120 -26.65 -2.37 -9.23
C LYS A 120 -25.41 -2.92 -9.93
N TYR A 121 -24.41 -3.24 -9.13
CA TYR A 121 -23.15 -3.83 -9.55
C TYR A 121 -22.78 -5.01 -8.64
N ARG A 122 -21.88 -5.84 -9.14
CA ARG A 122 -21.21 -6.92 -8.41
C ARG A 122 -19.70 -6.71 -8.46
N LEU A 123 -19.05 -6.70 -7.30
CA LEU A 123 -17.61 -6.80 -7.13
C LEU A 123 -17.24 -8.26 -6.90
N ILE A 124 -16.26 -8.77 -7.63
CA ILE A 124 -15.73 -10.13 -7.48
C ILE A 124 -14.24 -10.02 -7.17
N ALA A 125 -13.79 -10.64 -6.08
CA ALA A 125 -12.38 -10.84 -5.76
C ALA A 125 -12.00 -12.28 -6.12
N PHE A 126 -11.11 -12.46 -7.08
CA PHE A 126 -10.81 -13.78 -7.64
C PHE A 126 -9.83 -14.57 -6.78
N ARG A 127 -10.12 -15.86 -6.61
CA ARG A 127 -9.12 -16.86 -6.26
C ARG A 127 -8.39 -17.27 -7.54
N PRO A 128 -7.05 -17.28 -7.55
CA PRO A 128 -6.29 -17.75 -8.70
C PRO A 128 -6.48 -19.26 -8.90
N SER A 129 -6.47 -19.68 -10.16
CA SER A 129 -6.62 -21.06 -10.60
C SER A 129 -5.44 -21.49 -11.48
N ASP A 130 -5.37 -22.77 -11.84
CA ASP A 130 -4.29 -23.29 -12.71
C ASP A 130 -4.41 -22.76 -14.15
N GLU A 131 -5.64 -22.47 -14.61
CA GLU A 131 -5.93 -21.95 -15.95
C GLU A 131 -5.85 -20.42 -16.03
N ASP A 132 -6.12 -19.74 -14.91
CA ASP A 132 -6.09 -18.28 -14.79
C ASP A 132 -5.33 -17.90 -13.51
N ALA A 133 -4.08 -17.45 -13.69
CA ALA A 133 -3.22 -17.00 -12.60
C ALA A 133 -3.72 -15.68 -11.96
N SER A 134 -4.71 -15.02 -12.54
CA SER A 134 -5.32 -13.81 -11.99
C SER A 134 -6.06 -14.08 -10.69
N GLY A 135 -5.97 -13.16 -9.74
CA GLY A 135 -6.53 -13.32 -8.40
C GLY A 135 -5.47 -13.09 -7.34
N PHE A 136 -5.89 -13.01 -6.08
CA PHE A 136 -5.00 -12.64 -4.98
C PHE A 136 -4.20 -13.84 -4.46
N ARG A 137 -2.91 -13.59 -4.18
CA ARG A 137 -2.05 -14.50 -3.41
C ARG A 137 -1.40 -13.75 -2.27
N ALA A 138 -1.15 -14.46 -1.17
CA ALA A 138 -0.23 -14.00 -0.16
C ALA A 138 1.21 -13.97 -0.74
N PHE A 139 2.13 -13.33 -0.03
CA PHE A 139 3.53 -13.21 -0.44
C PHE A 139 4.23 -14.58 -0.58
N ASP A 140 3.73 -15.63 0.07
CA ASP A 140 4.26 -17.00 -0.04
C ASP A 140 3.49 -17.86 -1.05
N ASP A 141 2.81 -17.21 -2.01
CA ASP A 141 2.01 -17.81 -3.09
C ASP A 141 0.71 -18.51 -2.66
N ALA A 142 0.39 -18.52 -1.36
CA ALA A 142 -0.87 -19.07 -0.88
C ALA A 142 -2.07 -18.34 -1.51
N PRO A 143 -2.98 -19.04 -2.19
CA PRO A 143 -4.08 -18.41 -2.91
C PRO A 143 -5.16 -17.89 -1.95
N LEU A 144 -5.95 -16.93 -2.42
CA LEU A 144 -7.21 -16.57 -1.76
C LEU A 144 -8.06 -17.82 -1.53
N GLN A 145 -8.62 -17.97 -0.33
CA GLN A 145 -9.35 -19.16 0.11
C GLN A 145 -10.47 -19.54 -0.86
N ALA A 146 -11.25 -18.55 -1.33
CA ALA A 146 -12.25 -18.74 -2.37
C ALA A 146 -12.54 -17.40 -3.07
N THR A 147 -13.06 -17.47 -4.30
CA THR A 147 -13.63 -16.30 -4.98
C THR A 147 -14.76 -15.74 -4.13
N ARG A 148 -14.75 -14.42 -3.87
CA ARG A 148 -15.76 -13.72 -3.07
C ARG A 148 -16.53 -12.74 -3.97
N GLN A 149 -17.83 -12.61 -3.74
CA GLN A 149 -18.71 -11.74 -4.51
C GLN A 149 -19.49 -10.82 -3.57
N PHE A 150 -19.63 -9.55 -3.96
CA PHE A 150 -20.33 -8.52 -3.19
C PHE A 150 -21.22 -7.73 -4.14
N ASP A 151 -22.52 -7.81 -3.93
CA ASP A 151 -23.48 -6.96 -4.66
C ASP A 151 -23.58 -5.62 -3.96
N PHE A 152 -23.85 -4.55 -4.70
CA PHE A 152 -24.11 -3.23 -4.14
C PHE A 152 -24.95 -2.40 -5.10
N SER A 153 -25.57 -1.34 -4.58
CA SER A 153 -26.31 -0.37 -5.39
C SER A 153 -25.60 0.98 -5.38
N VAL A 154 -25.67 1.71 -6.49
CA VAL A 154 -25.14 3.08 -6.56
C VAL A 154 -26.23 4.04 -6.13
N LEU A 155 -25.89 5.08 -5.38
CA LEU A 155 -26.85 6.14 -5.06
C LEU A 155 -27.45 6.74 -6.33
N PRO A 156 -28.76 7.13 -6.31
CA PRO A 156 -29.42 7.72 -7.47
C PRO A 156 -28.88 9.11 -7.82
N GLU A 157 -28.26 9.79 -6.84
CA GLU A 157 -27.68 11.11 -6.99
C GLU A 157 -26.32 11.15 -6.27
N SER A 158 -25.34 11.86 -6.85
CA SER A 158 -24.08 12.14 -6.15
C SER A 158 -24.29 13.31 -5.19
N PRO A 159 -23.81 13.21 -3.93
CA PRO A 159 -23.83 14.37 -3.06
C PRO A 159 -22.94 15.48 -3.65
N PRO A 160 -23.28 16.77 -3.44
CA PRO A 160 -22.43 17.88 -3.86
C PRO A 160 -21.00 17.71 -3.32
N GLY A 161 -20.00 17.97 -4.16
CA GLY A 161 -18.59 17.80 -3.81
C GLY A 161 -18.03 16.38 -3.96
N ALA A 162 -18.86 15.38 -4.28
CA ALA A 162 -18.37 14.05 -4.58
C ALA A 162 -17.44 14.07 -5.79
N THR A 163 -16.18 13.71 -5.55
CA THR A 163 -15.17 13.53 -6.58
C THR A 163 -14.63 12.10 -6.51
N GLN A 164 -14.03 11.62 -7.59
CA GLN A 164 -13.30 10.35 -7.57
C GLN A 164 -12.16 10.43 -6.56
N GLU A 165 -12.00 9.37 -5.77
CA GLU A 165 -10.88 9.28 -4.84
C GLU A 165 -9.57 9.43 -5.60
N ARG A 166 -8.75 10.39 -5.19
CA ARG A 166 -7.43 10.65 -5.76
C ARG A 166 -6.39 9.84 -5.01
N LEU A 167 -5.22 9.67 -5.62
CA LEU A 167 -4.04 9.26 -4.86
C LEU A 167 -3.76 10.30 -3.76
N PRO A 168 -3.10 9.90 -2.65
CA PRO A 168 -2.62 10.84 -1.65
C PRO A 168 -1.88 11.99 -2.35
N GLN A 169 -2.19 13.24 -1.99
CA GLN A 169 -1.54 14.42 -2.58
C GLN A 169 -0.18 14.69 -1.91
N SER A 170 0.64 15.54 -2.53
CA SER A 170 1.96 15.89 -1.97
C SER A 170 1.88 16.54 -0.59
N ASP A 171 0.79 17.26 -0.32
CA ASP A 171 0.57 17.92 0.97
C ASP A 171 0.54 16.92 2.14
N PHE A 172 0.13 15.67 1.88
CA PHE A 172 0.10 14.60 2.88
C PHE A 172 1.51 14.20 3.30
N TYR A 173 2.38 13.82 2.36
CA TYR A 173 3.75 13.41 2.71
C TYR A 173 4.67 14.59 3.04
N CYS A 174 4.31 15.81 2.62
CA CYS A 174 4.98 17.05 3.03
C CYS A 174 4.56 17.54 4.42
N ARG A 175 3.60 16.86 5.06
CA ARG A 175 3.09 17.14 6.42
C ARG A 175 2.88 18.64 6.65
N ARG A 176 2.04 19.27 5.83
CA ARG A 176 1.69 20.68 5.99
C ARG A 176 0.72 20.86 7.16
N ASP A 177 0.89 21.94 7.93
CA ASP A 177 0.02 22.29 9.06
C ASP A 177 -1.42 22.51 8.56
N PRO A 178 -2.39 21.66 8.96
CA PRO A 178 -3.78 21.81 8.54
C PRO A 178 -4.40 23.14 8.97
N ALA A 179 -4.01 23.69 10.13
CA ALA A 179 -4.54 24.97 10.63
C ALA A 179 -4.04 26.15 9.80
N CYS A 180 -2.79 26.08 9.34
CA CYS A 180 -2.23 27.02 8.38
C CYS A 180 -2.88 26.85 7.00
N LEU A 181 -3.00 25.62 6.48
CA LEU A 181 -3.61 25.34 5.18
C LEU A 181 -5.06 25.83 5.08
N ALA A 182 -5.84 25.71 6.16
CA ALA A 182 -7.22 26.18 6.21
C ALA A 182 -7.36 27.71 6.04
N GLN A 183 -6.27 28.46 6.28
CA GLN A 183 -6.22 29.91 6.12
C GLN A 183 -5.65 30.34 4.76
N CYS A 184 -5.13 29.40 3.98
CA CYS A 184 -4.46 29.70 2.71
C CYS A 184 -5.42 29.69 1.52
N THR A 185 -5.41 30.80 0.79
CA THR A 185 -6.22 30.98 -0.43
C THR A 185 -5.45 30.74 -1.71
N ASP A 186 -4.12 30.59 -1.64
CA ASP A 186 -3.23 30.38 -2.79
C ASP A 186 -2.07 29.44 -2.45
N ASP A 187 -1.33 29.03 -3.48
CA ASP A 187 -0.23 28.08 -3.34
C ASP A 187 0.99 28.66 -2.62
N ALA A 188 1.21 29.99 -2.70
CA ALA A 188 2.32 30.65 -2.03
C ALA A 188 2.16 30.61 -0.51
N CYS A 189 0.94 30.83 0.00
CA CYS A 189 0.60 30.63 1.40
C CYS A 189 0.74 29.16 1.80
N ARG A 190 0.20 28.23 1.00
CA ARG A 190 0.28 26.78 1.31
C ARG A 190 1.72 26.28 1.44
N GLN A 191 2.66 26.87 0.70
CA GLN A 191 4.10 26.56 0.82
C GLN A 191 4.67 26.94 2.19
N GLN A 192 4.20 28.03 2.81
CA GLN A 192 4.67 28.46 4.12
C GLN A 192 4.13 27.58 5.26
N CYS A 193 3.11 26.77 4.97
CA CYS A 193 2.51 25.85 5.94
C CYS A 193 3.28 24.53 6.12
N THR A 194 4.47 24.35 5.54
CA THR A 194 5.26 23.14 5.77
C THR A 194 5.69 23.06 7.23
N LEU A 195 5.25 22.01 7.95
CA LEU A 195 5.79 21.74 9.28
C LEU A 195 7.27 21.37 9.14
N TRP A 196 7.57 20.44 8.22
CA TRP A 196 8.92 19.94 7.97
C TRP A 196 9.27 20.17 6.49
N GLY A 197 10.21 21.07 6.20
CA GLY A 197 10.56 21.45 4.82
C GLY A 197 11.10 20.32 3.92
N SER A 198 11.37 19.13 4.44
CA SER A 198 12.08 18.06 3.72
C SER A 198 11.27 16.76 3.47
N GLY A 199 9.94 16.81 3.58
CA GLY A 199 9.07 15.69 3.21
C GLY A 199 9.36 14.41 4.00
N VAL A 200 9.70 13.32 3.31
CA VAL A 200 10.03 12.02 3.94
C VAL A 200 11.45 11.94 4.51
N GLU A 201 12.34 12.88 4.17
CA GLU A 201 13.74 12.82 4.60
C GLU A 201 13.92 12.71 6.12
N PRO A 202 13.22 13.49 6.97
CA PRO A 202 13.38 13.38 8.43
C PRO A 202 13.11 11.97 8.96
N TYR A 203 12.12 11.29 8.37
CA TYR A 203 11.75 9.92 8.72
C TYR A 203 12.84 8.92 8.34
N LEU A 204 13.44 9.07 7.16
CA LEU A 204 14.47 8.16 6.66
C LEU A 204 15.86 8.46 7.24
N ARG A 205 16.16 9.72 7.55
CA ARG A 205 17.45 10.15 8.13
C ARG A 205 17.73 9.55 9.50
N ARG A 206 16.71 9.08 10.22
CA ARG A 206 16.95 8.35 11.47
C ARG A 206 17.60 6.99 11.23
N CYS A 207 17.29 6.34 10.12
CA CYS A 207 17.95 5.10 9.69
C CYS A 207 19.45 5.31 9.37
N SER A 208 19.85 6.53 8.98
CA SER A 208 21.26 6.90 8.84
C SER A 208 21.91 7.28 10.17
N SER A 209 21.21 8.00 11.05
CA SER A 209 21.79 8.56 12.29
C SER A 209 21.97 7.59 13.47
N GLY A 210 21.11 6.57 13.62
CA GLY A 210 21.07 5.74 14.84
C GLY A 210 22.26 4.79 15.02
N ALA A 211 22.73 4.19 13.92
CA ALA A 211 23.86 3.24 13.92
C ALA A 211 24.87 3.47 12.77
N GLY A 212 24.67 4.50 11.95
CA GLY A 212 25.55 4.79 10.81
C GLY A 212 25.41 3.85 9.60
N CYS A 213 24.61 2.77 9.70
CA CYS A 213 24.49 1.74 8.67
C CYS A 213 24.04 2.26 7.30
N HIS A 214 23.36 3.42 7.27
CA HIS A 214 22.85 4.06 6.05
C HIS A 214 23.31 5.53 5.91
N ALA A 215 24.41 5.92 6.56
CA ALA A 215 24.83 7.33 6.68
C ALA A 215 25.60 7.91 5.48
N SER A 216 26.60 7.22 4.94
CA SER A 216 27.34 7.68 3.75
C SER A 216 27.45 6.55 2.76
N PRO A 217 27.37 6.75 1.43
CA PRO A 217 27.61 5.69 0.45
C PRO A 217 28.95 4.97 0.67
N ASP A 218 29.96 5.70 1.15
CA ASP A 218 31.30 5.17 1.41
C ASP A 218 31.37 4.26 2.64
N THR A 219 30.40 4.37 3.56
CA THR A 219 30.36 3.61 4.83
C THR A 219 29.10 2.77 5.00
N ALA A 220 28.09 2.99 4.16
CA ALA A 220 26.80 2.33 4.25
C ALA A 220 26.92 0.91 3.72
N GLY A 221 26.47 -0.03 4.55
CA GLY A 221 26.44 -1.43 4.16
C GLY A 221 25.60 -1.60 2.90
N SER A 222 26.18 -2.25 1.89
CA SER A 222 25.51 -2.54 0.62
C SER A 222 25.06 -1.30 -0.17
N GLY A 223 25.74 -0.16 -0.03
CA GLY A 223 25.56 1.00 -0.91
C GLY A 223 24.26 1.81 -0.75
N LEU A 224 23.43 1.52 0.27
CA LEU A 224 22.18 2.24 0.56
C LEU A 224 22.43 3.42 1.51
N SER A 225 22.21 4.65 1.04
CA SER A 225 22.25 5.84 1.88
C SER A 225 20.88 6.50 2.01
N LEU A 226 20.48 6.77 3.26
CA LEU A 226 19.23 7.42 3.64
C LEU A 226 19.48 8.77 4.32
N LEU A 227 20.65 9.38 4.07
CA LEU A 227 21.07 10.60 4.77
C LEU A 227 20.31 11.85 4.29
N ASN A 228 20.08 11.95 2.98
CA ASN A 228 19.39 13.08 2.35
C ASN A 228 18.73 12.64 1.04
N SER A 229 17.89 13.51 0.50
CA SER A 229 17.09 13.26 -0.70
C SER A 229 17.92 12.91 -1.97
N ASP A 230 19.06 13.57 -2.22
CA ASP A 230 19.95 13.26 -3.35
C ASP A 230 20.56 11.85 -3.22
N LEU A 231 20.98 11.46 -2.02
CA LEU A 231 21.53 10.14 -1.78
C LEU A 231 20.45 9.04 -1.86
N ILE A 232 19.23 9.32 -1.40
CA ILE A 232 18.07 8.43 -1.56
C ILE A 232 17.79 8.19 -3.05
N GLN A 233 17.79 9.25 -3.87
CA GLN A 233 17.64 9.12 -5.32
C GLN A 233 18.67 8.20 -5.94
N ARG A 234 19.94 8.41 -5.59
CA ARG A 234 21.05 7.70 -6.22
C ARG A 234 21.15 6.25 -5.77
N THR A 235 20.78 5.96 -4.53
CA THR A 235 21.10 4.68 -3.89
C THR A 235 19.89 3.81 -3.56
N ALA A 236 18.67 4.36 -3.53
CA ALA A 236 17.48 3.63 -3.09
C ALA A 236 16.39 3.56 -4.17
N ILE A 237 16.05 4.69 -4.80
CA ILE A 237 14.94 4.76 -5.76
C ILE A 237 15.28 3.97 -7.02
N GLY A 238 14.48 2.95 -7.34
CA GLY A 238 14.67 2.08 -8.50
C GLY A 238 15.92 1.20 -8.42
N LYS A 239 16.56 1.09 -7.25
CA LYS A 239 17.72 0.21 -7.03
C LYS A 239 17.27 -1.10 -6.40
N THR A 240 17.85 -2.21 -6.83
CA THR A 240 17.60 -3.52 -6.25
C THR A 240 18.18 -3.60 -4.84
N ALA A 241 17.44 -4.18 -3.90
CA ALA A 241 17.95 -4.40 -2.56
C ALA A 241 18.92 -5.59 -2.54
N HIS A 242 20.22 -5.35 -2.33
CA HIS A 242 21.26 -6.39 -2.29
C HIS A 242 21.00 -7.55 -1.30
N GLN A 243 20.12 -7.36 -0.33
CA GLN A 243 19.78 -8.38 0.68
C GLN A 243 18.68 -9.35 0.23
N THR A 244 18.13 -9.12 -0.95
CA THR A 244 17.03 -9.90 -1.51
C THR A 244 17.48 -11.03 -2.42
N GLN A 245 18.77 -11.09 -2.72
CA GLN A 245 19.38 -12.13 -3.53
C GLN A 245 20.88 -12.24 -3.25
N THR A 246 21.44 -13.41 -3.55
CA THR A 246 22.87 -13.71 -3.43
C THR A 246 23.52 -13.84 -4.80
N GLY A 247 24.83 -13.60 -4.85
CA GLY A 247 25.65 -13.84 -6.05
C GLY A 247 26.12 -12.55 -6.69
N GLU A 248 26.76 -12.69 -7.85
CA GLU A 248 27.38 -11.59 -8.59
C GLU A 248 26.37 -10.60 -9.21
N HIS A 249 25.10 -11.02 -9.34
CA HIS A 249 24.00 -10.21 -9.87
C HIS A 249 23.05 -9.75 -8.76
N ALA A 250 23.52 -9.63 -7.52
CA ALA A 250 22.64 -9.31 -6.39
C ALA A 250 22.02 -7.90 -6.44
N ASP A 251 22.53 -7.03 -7.31
CA ASP A 251 22.07 -5.67 -7.59
C ASP A 251 21.18 -5.57 -8.83
N GLU A 252 21.03 -6.65 -9.61
CA GLU A 252 20.24 -6.66 -10.83
C GLU A 252 18.76 -6.94 -10.56
N PRO A 253 17.83 -6.18 -11.16
CA PRO A 253 16.41 -6.43 -10.98
C PRO A 253 15.97 -7.72 -11.69
N GLU A 254 15.04 -8.46 -11.08
CA GLU A 254 14.37 -9.60 -11.71
C GLU A 254 12.92 -9.20 -12.02
N PHE A 255 12.51 -9.27 -13.29
CA PHE A 255 11.17 -8.84 -13.71
C PHE A 255 10.07 -9.87 -13.39
N SER A 256 10.45 -11.11 -13.08
CA SER A 256 9.51 -12.19 -12.77
C SER A 256 10.12 -13.13 -11.73
N PRO A 257 10.38 -12.61 -10.52
CA PRO A 257 10.99 -13.40 -9.47
C PRO A 257 10.06 -14.55 -9.09
N ARG A 258 10.63 -15.76 -9.00
CA ARG A 258 9.87 -16.96 -8.61
C ARG A 258 9.38 -16.94 -7.16
N ARG A 259 9.94 -16.05 -6.34
CA ARG A 259 9.65 -15.92 -4.92
C ARG A 259 9.49 -14.45 -4.61
N PHE A 260 8.49 -14.13 -3.79
CA PHE A 260 8.37 -12.79 -3.23
C PHE A 260 9.67 -12.32 -2.58
N GLY A 261 9.91 -11.02 -2.70
CA GLY A 261 11.03 -10.36 -2.09
C GLY A 261 12.34 -10.53 -2.84
N ARG A 262 12.50 -11.48 -3.77
CA ARG A 262 13.76 -11.65 -4.54
C ARG A 262 13.94 -10.52 -5.56
N ALA A 263 15.16 -9.98 -5.62
CA ALA A 263 15.54 -8.86 -6.49
C ALA A 263 14.56 -7.66 -6.38
N MET A 264 13.97 -7.49 -5.19
CA MET A 264 12.96 -6.48 -4.96
C MET A 264 13.65 -5.10 -4.91
N PRO A 265 13.09 -4.07 -5.54
CA PRO A 265 13.63 -2.73 -5.43
C PRO A 265 13.54 -2.23 -3.98
N ILE A 266 14.55 -1.46 -3.55
CA ILE A 266 14.60 -0.81 -2.24
C ILE A 266 13.37 0.10 -2.11
N ILE A 267 13.18 0.97 -3.09
CA ILE A 267 11.98 1.78 -3.29
C ILE A 267 11.56 1.64 -4.75
N ASP A 268 10.33 1.17 -4.98
CA ASP A 268 9.70 1.08 -6.30
C ASP A 268 8.74 2.27 -6.49
N PRO A 269 9.10 3.27 -7.31
CA PRO A 269 8.21 4.38 -7.61
C PRO A 269 6.80 3.91 -7.99
N GLN A 270 5.79 4.52 -7.38
CA GLN A 270 4.37 4.24 -7.59
C GLN A 270 3.88 2.88 -7.09
N ASN A 271 4.77 2.05 -6.50
CA ASN A 271 4.45 0.70 -6.07
C ASN A 271 4.99 0.43 -4.65
N PRO A 272 4.34 0.99 -3.61
CA PRO A 272 4.72 0.70 -2.22
C PRO A 272 4.70 -0.80 -1.91
N GLY A 273 3.72 -1.53 -2.44
CA GLY A 273 3.64 -2.98 -2.32
C GLY A 273 4.90 -3.69 -2.79
N ASN A 274 5.61 -3.19 -3.81
CA ASN A 274 6.85 -3.78 -4.29
C ASN A 274 8.13 -3.11 -3.72
N SER A 275 8.01 -2.27 -2.70
CA SER A 275 9.16 -1.57 -2.09
C SER A 275 9.70 -2.30 -0.86
N TYR A 276 10.90 -2.87 -0.96
CA TYR A 276 11.55 -3.63 0.11
C TYR A 276 11.73 -2.82 1.41
N LEU A 277 11.96 -1.51 1.32
CA LEU A 277 12.08 -0.63 2.48
C LEU A 277 10.85 -0.73 3.39
N LEU A 278 9.63 -0.77 2.85
CA LEU A 278 8.42 -0.86 3.67
C LEU A 278 8.35 -2.18 4.45
N TYR A 279 8.71 -3.31 3.84
CA TYR A 279 8.73 -4.59 4.54
C TYR A 279 9.81 -4.65 5.62
N LYS A 280 10.96 -4.01 5.38
CA LYS A 280 11.99 -3.84 6.41
C LYS A 280 11.49 -3.06 7.61
N LEU A 281 10.73 -2.00 7.35
CA LEU A 281 10.11 -1.23 8.41
C LEU A 281 9.12 -2.13 9.16
N LEU A 282 8.19 -2.77 8.45
CA LEU A 282 7.10 -3.55 9.04
C LEU A 282 7.53 -4.79 9.84
N ILE A 283 8.75 -5.28 9.70
CA ILE A 283 9.16 -6.56 10.30
C ILE A 283 9.54 -6.51 11.79
N GLY A 284 9.74 -5.31 12.31
CA GLY A 284 10.15 -5.13 13.71
C GLY A 284 8.98 -5.26 14.67
N PRO A 285 9.23 -5.57 15.95
CA PRO A 285 8.19 -5.63 16.98
C PRO A 285 7.49 -4.28 17.19
N ASN A 286 8.14 -3.16 16.84
CA ASN A 286 7.56 -1.83 16.88
C ASN A 286 6.41 -1.66 15.87
N ALA A 287 6.34 -2.51 14.84
CA ALA A 287 5.29 -2.51 13.82
C ALA A 287 3.94 -3.05 14.28
N ILE A 288 3.89 -3.64 15.47
CA ILE A 288 2.67 -4.17 16.05
C ILE A 288 1.98 -3.02 16.78
N ASP A 289 0.79 -2.67 16.32
CA ASP A 289 -0.01 -1.68 17.02
C ASP A 289 -0.46 -2.22 18.39
N HIS A 290 -0.01 -1.55 19.45
CA HIS A 290 -0.34 -1.90 20.83
C HIS A 290 -1.83 -1.74 21.18
N THR A 291 -2.63 -1.14 20.29
CA THR A 291 -4.09 -1.05 20.47
C THR A 291 -4.86 -2.24 19.92
N LEU A 292 -4.19 -3.16 19.21
CA LEU A 292 -4.81 -4.41 18.74
C LEU A 292 -5.23 -5.29 19.92
N ASP A 293 -6.31 -6.04 19.72
CA ASP A 293 -6.68 -7.13 20.63
C ASP A 293 -5.54 -8.17 20.69
N PRO A 294 -5.31 -8.85 21.84
CA PRO A 294 -4.24 -9.83 21.97
C PRO A 294 -4.23 -10.92 20.89
N ASP A 295 -5.40 -11.38 20.42
CA ASP A 295 -5.48 -12.42 19.39
C ASP A 295 -5.01 -11.87 18.02
N ASP A 296 -5.43 -10.65 17.67
CA ASP A 296 -5.01 -9.96 16.44
C ASP A 296 -3.50 -9.64 16.46
N ALA A 297 -2.98 -9.22 17.60
CA ALA A 297 -1.55 -8.96 17.79
C ALA A 297 -0.73 -10.24 17.60
N MET A 298 -1.16 -11.36 18.20
CA MET A 298 -0.50 -12.65 18.04
C MET A 298 -0.56 -13.16 16.59
N GLN A 299 -1.68 -12.96 15.89
CA GLN A 299 -1.79 -13.29 14.48
C GLN A 299 -0.82 -12.44 13.62
N LEU A 300 -0.74 -11.14 13.89
CA LEU A 300 0.18 -10.24 13.21
C LEU A 300 1.65 -10.62 13.48
N GLU A 301 2.02 -10.97 14.71
CA GLU A 301 3.36 -11.47 15.06
C GLU A 301 3.72 -12.72 14.24
N GLY A 302 2.79 -13.68 14.15
CA GLY A 302 2.97 -14.87 13.32
C GLY A 302 3.18 -14.52 11.85
N GLU A 303 2.43 -13.55 11.33
CA GLU A 303 2.55 -13.07 9.95
C GLU A 303 3.89 -12.36 9.70
N LEU A 304 4.34 -11.51 10.61
CA LEU A 304 5.64 -10.84 10.55
C LEU A 304 6.79 -11.85 10.62
N ALA A 305 6.68 -12.89 11.45
CA ALA A 305 7.65 -13.97 11.50
C ALA A 305 7.72 -14.73 10.17
N ARG A 306 6.57 -15.04 9.55
CA ARG A 306 6.55 -15.65 8.22
C ARG A 306 7.17 -14.74 7.17
N LEU A 307 6.83 -13.46 7.16
CA LEU A 307 7.44 -12.46 6.29
C LEU A 307 8.96 -12.43 6.46
N HIS A 308 9.46 -12.46 7.70
CA HIS A 308 10.88 -12.47 8.03
C HIS A 308 11.62 -13.64 7.42
N THR A 309 11.04 -14.85 7.52
CA THR A 309 11.63 -16.04 6.89
C THR A 309 11.57 -16.03 5.36
N SER A 310 10.70 -15.20 4.78
CA SER A 310 10.45 -15.18 3.34
C SER A 310 11.43 -14.33 2.54
N VAL A 311 11.93 -13.24 3.13
CA VAL A 311 12.72 -12.24 2.41
C VAL A 311 14.24 -12.50 2.50
N VAL A 312 14.68 -13.45 3.33
CA VAL A 312 16.11 -13.71 3.54
C VAL A 312 16.69 -14.52 2.37
N VAL A 313 17.40 -13.82 1.47
CA VAL A 313 18.38 -14.41 0.55
C VAL A 313 19.61 -13.49 0.53
N GLY A 314 20.56 -13.71 1.43
CA GLY A 314 21.91 -13.10 1.36
C GLY A 314 22.41 -12.43 2.64
N LEU A 315 21.59 -11.60 3.29
CA LEU A 315 21.90 -11.01 4.60
C LEU A 315 20.63 -11.00 5.49
N PRO A 316 20.76 -11.14 6.82
CA PRO A 316 19.60 -11.21 7.68
C PRO A 316 18.83 -9.89 7.67
N MET A 317 17.49 -9.99 7.58
CA MET A 317 16.56 -8.94 8.01
C MET A 317 16.91 -8.51 9.46
N PRO A 318 16.49 -7.31 9.91
CA PRO A 318 16.67 -6.89 11.31
C PRO A 318 16.36 -8.05 12.28
N PRO A 319 17.19 -8.28 13.32
CA PRO A 319 16.98 -9.38 14.23
C PRO A 319 15.56 -9.36 14.80
N GLN A 320 14.91 -10.53 14.83
CA GLN A 320 13.60 -10.66 15.46
C GLN A 320 13.69 -10.13 16.89
N ARG A 321 12.68 -9.36 17.31
CA ARG A 321 12.58 -8.69 18.64
C ARG A 321 13.47 -7.47 18.85
N THR A 322 14.18 -7.00 17.84
CA THR A 322 14.80 -5.66 17.87
C THR A 322 13.91 -4.72 17.07
N PRO A 323 13.57 -3.52 17.58
CA PRO A 323 12.92 -2.50 16.77
C PRO A 323 13.65 -2.35 15.43
N SER A 324 12.95 -2.56 14.32
CA SER A 324 13.52 -2.44 12.99
C SER A 324 13.78 -0.99 12.63
N PHE A 325 13.06 -0.08 13.29
CA PHE A 325 13.17 1.35 13.09
C PHE A 325 12.62 2.15 14.28
N TRP A 326 12.79 3.45 14.18
CA TRP A 326 12.41 4.45 15.16
C TRP A 326 11.78 5.63 14.41
N LEU A 327 10.45 5.79 14.52
CA LEU A 327 9.68 6.88 13.91
C LEU A 327 9.18 7.86 14.98
N HIS A 328 8.59 8.97 14.55
CA HIS A 328 8.15 10.03 15.44
C HIS A 328 6.80 9.67 16.08
N ASP A 329 6.46 10.27 17.21
CA ASP A 329 5.09 10.20 17.72
C ASP A 329 4.21 11.17 16.92
N PRO A 330 3.20 10.71 16.16
CA PRO A 330 2.37 11.61 15.37
C PRO A 330 1.47 12.50 16.23
N ASN A 331 1.23 12.16 17.51
CA ASN A 331 0.39 12.94 18.43
C ASN A 331 1.13 14.12 19.07
N LEU A 332 2.44 14.23 18.83
CA LEU A 332 3.32 15.26 19.36
C LEU A 332 4.16 15.91 18.25
N PRO A 333 3.53 16.52 17.22
CA PRO A 333 4.24 17.07 16.06
C PRO A 333 5.19 18.23 16.43
N ASP A 334 4.94 18.89 17.56
CA ASP A 334 5.72 20.03 18.08
C ASP A 334 6.86 19.62 19.03
N VAL A 335 6.92 18.34 19.40
CA VAL A 335 8.01 17.84 20.24
C VAL A 335 9.20 17.52 19.34
N ASP A 336 10.39 17.91 19.81
CA ASP A 336 11.70 17.72 19.18
C ASP A 336 11.71 16.51 18.23
N PRO A 337 12.16 16.63 16.97
CA PRO A 337 12.37 15.47 16.10
C PRO A 337 13.32 14.39 16.69
N ALA A 338 13.88 14.58 17.88
CA ALA A 338 14.52 13.54 18.71
C ALA A 338 13.58 12.75 19.65
N SER A 339 12.32 13.16 19.79
CA SER A 339 11.27 12.42 20.50
C SER A 339 10.80 11.28 19.62
N ILE A 340 11.42 10.14 19.85
CA ILE A 340 11.21 8.91 19.11
C ILE A 340 10.38 7.97 19.98
N VAL A 341 9.35 7.38 19.41
CA VAL A 341 8.70 6.19 19.97
C VAL A 341 8.99 4.99 19.09
N PRO A 342 9.24 3.79 19.65
CA PRO A 342 9.30 2.56 18.88
C PRO A 342 7.89 2.15 18.48
N ARG A 343 7.16 3.02 17.78
CA ARG A 343 5.81 2.74 17.30
C ARG A 343 5.73 3.00 15.82
N VAL A 344 5.04 2.10 15.16
CA VAL A 344 4.47 2.27 13.85
C VAL A 344 3.00 2.43 14.07
N ASP A 345 2.50 3.64 14.05
CA ASP A 345 1.11 3.81 13.70
C ASP A 345 1.01 4.10 12.20
N GLY A 346 -0.20 3.98 11.68
CA GLY A 346 -0.47 4.23 10.25
C GLY A 346 0.12 5.56 9.80
N GLY A 347 0.12 6.61 10.63
CA GLY A 347 0.52 7.97 10.25
C GLY A 347 1.88 8.07 9.55
N ASP A 348 2.96 7.60 10.18
CA ASP A 348 4.31 7.84 9.64
C ASP A 348 4.68 6.89 8.47
N ILE A 349 4.29 5.62 8.50
CA ILE A 349 4.49 4.76 7.32
C ILE A 349 3.52 5.13 6.21
N ASP A 350 2.31 5.62 6.50
CA ASP A 350 1.40 6.13 5.48
C ASP A 350 2.02 7.31 4.74
N ILE A 351 2.79 8.17 5.41
CA ILE A 351 3.56 9.24 4.76
C ILE A 351 4.59 8.67 3.78
N ILE A 352 5.39 7.67 4.19
CA ILE A 352 6.37 7.02 3.30
C ILE A 352 5.65 6.30 2.15
N THR A 353 4.55 5.62 2.44
CA THR A 353 3.73 4.89 1.47
C THR A 353 3.14 5.86 0.45
N ALA A 354 2.56 6.98 0.89
CA ALA A 354 2.03 8.04 0.03
C ALA A 354 3.11 8.67 -0.85
N TRP A 355 4.29 8.92 -0.30
CA TRP A 355 5.43 9.41 -1.07
C TRP A 355 5.84 8.41 -2.16
N ILE A 356 5.94 7.11 -1.83
CA ILE A 356 6.24 6.08 -2.82
C ILE A 356 5.14 6.01 -3.89
N ILE A 357 3.85 6.05 -3.50
CA ILE A 357 2.69 6.06 -4.43
C ILE A 357 2.80 7.19 -5.44
N LEU A 358 3.28 8.37 -5.02
CA LEU A 358 3.49 9.52 -5.90
C LEU A 358 4.79 9.46 -6.73
N GLY A 359 5.47 8.32 -6.73
CA GLY A 359 6.68 8.09 -7.53
C GLY A 359 7.97 8.39 -6.77
N ALA A 360 7.92 8.48 -5.44
CA ALA A 360 9.05 8.82 -4.59
C ALA A 360 9.79 10.11 -5.05
N PRO A 361 9.07 11.22 -5.32
CA PRO A 361 9.69 12.42 -5.86
C PRO A 361 10.75 12.97 -4.90
N ILE A 362 11.88 13.40 -5.45
CA ILE A 362 12.90 14.18 -4.74
C ILE A 362 12.47 15.63 -4.83
N ARG A 363 11.57 16.02 -3.93
CA ARG A 363 11.02 17.36 -3.87
C ARG A 363 11.38 17.99 -2.53
N ASP A 364 11.87 19.22 -2.59
CA ASP A 364 11.82 20.11 -1.44
C ASP A 364 10.36 20.49 -1.22
N CYS A 365 9.81 20.13 -0.07
CA CYS A 365 8.41 20.41 0.24
C CYS A 365 8.13 21.92 0.39
N ALA A 366 9.18 22.73 0.48
CA ALA A 366 9.12 24.19 0.41
C ALA A 366 8.89 24.73 -1.01
N GLU A 367 9.14 23.95 -2.08
CA GLU A 367 8.89 24.38 -3.47
C GLU A 367 7.43 24.14 -3.91
N PRO A 368 6.87 24.95 -4.84
CA PRO A 368 5.53 24.74 -5.41
C PRO A 368 5.36 23.33 -6.01
N PRO A 369 4.13 22.77 -6.05
CA PRO A 369 3.88 21.57 -6.83
C PRO A 369 4.18 21.84 -8.30
N TYR A 370 4.80 20.89 -9.00
CA TYR A 370 4.94 20.96 -10.47
C TYR A 370 3.53 21.01 -11.08
N GLU A 371 3.30 21.97 -11.99
CA GLU A 371 2.04 22.12 -12.75
C GLU A 371 1.68 20.85 -13.54
#